data_AF-A0A959CBS5-F1
#
_entry.id   AF-A0A959CBS5-F1
#
_cell.length_a   1.000
_cell.length_b   1.000
_cell.length_c   1.000
_cell.angle_alpha   90.00
_cell.angle_beta   90.00
_cell.angle_gamma   90.00
#
_symmetry.space_group_name_H-M   'P 1'
#
loop_
_entity.id
_entity.type
_entity.pdbx_description
1 polymer ?
#
loop_
_entity_poly.entity_id
_entity_poly.type
_entity_poly.pdbx_seq_one_letter_code
_entity_poly.pdbx_strand_id
1 'polypeptide(L)'
;EAEMINNPFPITKEGLDRAKGLYNIYCGICHGEKGDGQGWLVSMPDTKYPAQPKNLIGDDMIAAGNGRLYFAIMYGKNVMGAYTDKLSFEERWQVIHYIRSLQAKSKSLEYSETANTLSNVEKPAKGAASGPARVVAAPAQ
;
A
#
# COMPACT_ATOMS: atom_id res chain seq x y z
N GLU A 1 19.87 -10.57 7.06
CA GLU A 1 18.78 -10.84 8.02
C GLU A 1 17.50 -10.95 7.21
N ALA A 2 16.74 -12.02 7.36
CA ALA A 2 15.59 -12.33 6.51
C ALA A 2 14.55 -11.19 6.62
N GLU A 3 14.54 -10.34 5.61
CA GLU A 3 13.70 -9.15 5.47
C GLU A 3 12.25 -9.47 5.84
N MET A 4 11.64 -8.63 6.69
CA MET A 4 10.19 -8.62 6.89
C MET A 4 9.51 -8.20 5.57
N ILE A 5 9.39 -9.13 4.64
CA ILE A 5 8.74 -8.96 3.34
C ILE A 5 7.22 -8.97 3.52
N ASN A 6 6.73 -9.59 4.61
CA ASN A 6 5.32 -9.74 4.92
C ASN A 6 4.91 -8.88 6.12
N ASN A 7 3.66 -8.45 6.11
CA ASN A 7 3.09 -7.65 7.19
C ASN A 7 2.85 -8.54 8.42
N PRO A 8 3.45 -8.24 9.59
CA PRO A 8 3.26 -9.04 10.80
C PRO A 8 1.92 -8.78 11.48
N PHE A 9 1.21 -7.71 11.12
CA PHE A 9 -0.07 -7.34 11.71
C PHE A 9 -1.24 -7.96 10.93
N PRO A 10 -2.31 -8.39 11.62
CA PRO A 10 -3.51 -8.87 10.96
C PRO A 10 -4.32 -7.71 10.37
N ILE A 11 -5.13 -8.00 9.34
CA ILE A 11 -6.08 -7.02 8.79
C ILE A 11 -7.18 -6.81 9.83
N THR A 12 -7.24 -5.59 10.38
CA THR A 12 -8.26 -5.16 11.35
C THR A 12 -9.01 -3.97 10.78
N LYS A 13 -10.28 -3.80 11.19
CA LYS A 13 -11.06 -2.63 10.79
C LYS A 13 -10.47 -1.35 11.37
N GLU A 14 -10.06 -1.38 12.63
CA GLU A 14 -9.45 -0.25 13.32
C GLU A 14 -8.13 0.16 12.66
N GLY A 15 -7.31 -0.82 12.25
CA GLY A 15 -6.06 -0.58 11.52
C GLY A 15 -6.31 0.03 10.15
N LEU A 16 -7.30 -0.45 9.39
CA LEU A 16 -7.68 0.11 8.10
C LEU A 16 -8.23 1.55 8.22
N ASP A 17 -9.06 1.81 9.23
CA ASP A 17 -9.64 3.15 9.47
C ASP A 17 -8.54 4.15 9.87
N ARG A 18 -7.61 3.76 10.75
CA ARG A 18 -6.45 4.58 11.09
C ARG A 18 -5.56 4.83 9.88
N ALA A 19 -5.24 3.77 9.13
CA ALA A 19 -4.41 3.84 7.94
C ALA A 19 -4.98 4.74 6.85
N LYS A 20 -6.30 4.80 6.69
CA LYS A 20 -6.96 5.69 5.74
C LYS A 20 -6.59 7.15 5.98
N GLY A 21 -6.63 7.59 7.24
CA GLY A 21 -6.24 8.95 7.62
C GLY A 21 -4.77 9.23 7.31
N LEU A 22 -3.88 8.32 7.73
CA LEU A 22 -2.44 8.42 7.48
C LEU A 22 -2.11 8.44 5.99
N TYR A 23 -2.74 7.56 5.21
CA TYR A 23 -2.58 7.52 3.76
C TYR A 23 -3.03 8.83 3.14
N ASN A 24 -4.21 9.35 3.49
CA ASN A 24 -4.71 10.60 2.89
C ASN A 24 -3.78 11.79 3.19
N ILE A 25 -3.20 11.85 4.39
CA ILE A 25 -2.28 12.92 4.80
C ILE A 25 -0.92 12.79 4.10
N TYR A 26 -0.32 11.60 4.12
CA TYR A 26 1.10 11.43 3.73
C TYR A 26 1.29 10.87 2.32
N CYS A 27 0.32 10.15 1.77
CA CYS A 27 0.47 9.41 0.52
C CYS A 27 -0.48 9.93 -0.56
N GLY A 28 -1.75 10.14 -0.23
CA GLY A 28 -2.84 10.50 -1.14
C GLY A 28 -2.66 11.86 -1.81
N ILE A 29 -1.94 12.78 -1.17
CA ILE A 29 -1.59 14.07 -1.78
C ILE A 29 -0.81 13.92 -3.10
N CYS A 30 0.00 12.87 -3.23
CA CYS A 30 0.75 12.54 -4.44
C CYS A 30 0.13 11.36 -5.21
N HIS A 31 -0.25 10.29 -4.53
CA HIS A 31 -0.73 9.06 -5.16
C HIS A 31 -2.24 9.04 -5.44
N GLY A 32 -2.97 10.07 -5.04
CA GLY A 32 -4.43 10.15 -5.15
C GLY A 32 -5.14 9.36 -4.05
N GLU A 33 -6.34 9.77 -3.68
CA GLU A 33 -7.17 9.07 -2.68
C GLU A 33 -7.52 7.63 -3.11
N LYS A 34 -7.54 7.40 -4.43
CA LYS A 34 -7.79 6.09 -5.04
C LYS A 34 -6.52 5.28 -5.30
N GLY A 35 -5.33 5.88 -5.12
CA GLY A 35 -4.05 5.24 -5.42
C GLY A 35 -3.74 5.13 -6.91
N ASP A 36 -4.40 5.92 -7.77
CA ASP A 36 -4.24 5.93 -9.22
C ASP A 36 -3.04 6.76 -9.71
N GLY A 37 -2.31 7.40 -8.79
CA GLY A 37 -1.18 8.28 -9.11
C GLY A 37 -1.61 9.68 -9.52
N GLN A 38 -2.90 10.03 -9.38
CA GLN A 38 -3.46 11.34 -9.72
C GLN A 38 -3.73 12.15 -8.45
N GLY A 39 -2.69 12.31 -7.62
CA GLY A 39 -2.77 13.16 -6.44
C GLY A 39 -2.78 14.64 -6.78
N TRP A 40 -3.26 15.44 -5.84
CA TRP A 40 -3.37 16.89 -5.99
C TRP A 40 -2.07 17.56 -6.45
N LEU A 41 -0.91 17.09 -5.97
CA LEU A 41 0.40 17.66 -6.32
C LEU A 41 0.83 17.45 -7.79
N VAL A 42 0.17 16.56 -8.53
CA VAL A 42 0.52 16.28 -9.94
C VAL A 42 -0.63 16.53 -10.91
N SER A 43 -1.85 16.73 -10.40
CA SER A 43 -3.04 16.99 -11.23
C SER A 43 -3.40 18.48 -11.33
N MET A 44 -2.79 19.35 -10.53
CA MET A 44 -3.02 20.80 -10.61
C MET A 44 -2.12 21.45 -11.65
N PRO A 45 -2.63 22.39 -12.48
CA PRO A 45 -1.86 23.02 -13.54
C PRO A 45 -0.67 23.84 -13.03
N ASP A 46 -0.75 24.36 -11.80
CA ASP A 46 0.28 25.23 -11.22
C ASP A 46 1.30 24.48 -10.34
N THR A 47 1.13 23.16 -10.16
CA THR A 47 2.06 22.35 -9.36
C THR A 47 3.18 21.79 -10.24
N LYS A 48 4.42 22.22 -10.00
CA LYS A 48 5.63 21.78 -10.72
C LYS A 48 6.28 20.55 -10.09
N TYR A 49 5.50 19.50 -9.83
CA TYR A 49 6.10 18.27 -9.30
C TYR A 49 6.80 17.51 -10.44
N PRO A 50 8.11 17.21 -10.32
CA PRO A 50 8.95 16.84 -11.47
C PRO A 50 8.75 15.41 -11.97
N ALA A 51 8.00 14.57 -11.24
CA ALA A 51 7.80 13.18 -11.62
C ALA A 51 6.41 12.67 -11.26
N GLN A 52 5.78 11.93 -12.18
CA GLN A 52 4.51 11.26 -11.92
C GLN A 52 4.67 10.18 -10.84
N PRO A 53 3.89 10.23 -9.74
CA PRO A 53 3.85 9.20 -8.73
C PRO A 53 3.40 7.87 -9.33
N LYS A 54 3.87 6.77 -8.74
CA LYS A 54 3.50 5.43 -9.20
C LYS A 54 2.00 5.20 -8.97
N ASN A 55 1.31 4.70 -9.99
CA ASN A 55 -0.04 4.15 -9.85
C ASN A 55 0.01 2.89 -8.97
N LEU A 56 -0.52 2.99 -7.75
CA LEU A 56 -0.51 1.92 -6.75
C LEU A 56 -1.55 0.84 -7.03
N ILE A 57 -2.58 1.14 -7.82
CA ILE A 57 -3.60 0.17 -8.26
C ILE A 57 -3.31 -0.44 -9.63
N GLY A 58 -2.17 -0.11 -10.24
CA GLY A 58 -1.70 -0.76 -11.46
C GLY A 58 -1.27 -2.21 -11.21
N ASP A 59 -1.39 -3.06 -12.24
CA ASP A 59 -1.13 -4.50 -12.13
C ASP A 59 0.29 -4.81 -11.63
N ASP A 60 1.28 -3.99 -11.97
CA ASP A 60 2.65 -4.19 -11.49
C ASP A 60 2.80 -3.94 -9.98
N MET A 61 2.03 -3.00 -9.41
CA MET A 61 2.03 -2.72 -7.96
C MET A 61 1.14 -3.71 -7.19
N ILE A 62 0.08 -4.21 -7.84
CA ILE A 62 -0.71 -5.33 -7.33
C ILE A 62 0.11 -6.62 -7.33
N ALA A 63 1.04 -6.82 -8.26
CA ALA A 63 1.95 -7.96 -8.28
C ALA A 63 3.14 -7.80 -7.31
N ALA A 64 3.59 -6.57 -7.04
CA ALA A 64 4.81 -6.31 -6.26
C ALA A 64 4.71 -6.53 -4.73
N GLY A 65 5.55 -7.41 -4.19
CA GLY A 65 5.62 -7.77 -2.76
C GLY A 65 5.49 -6.61 -1.77
N ASN A 66 4.96 -6.89 -0.58
CA ASN A 66 4.84 -5.90 0.50
C ASN A 66 6.19 -5.27 0.88
N GLY A 67 7.28 -6.03 0.81
CA GLY A 67 8.64 -5.51 0.96
C GLY A 67 8.96 -4.33 0.03
N ARG A 68 8.45 -4.30 -1.21
CA ARG A 68 8.66 -3.16 -2.13
C ARG A 68 7.96 -1.89 -1.64
N LEU A 69 6.73 -2.02 -1.13
CA LEU A 69 5.98 -0.89 -0.57
C LEU A 69 6.65 -0.40 0.72
N TYR A 70 7.03 -1.34 1.60
CA TYR A 70 7.71 -1.02 2.85
C TYR A 70 9.05 -0.34 2.62
N PHE A 71 9.85 -0.83 1.66
CA PHE A 71 11.11 -0.22 1.27
C PHE A 71 10.92 1.23 0.79
N ALA A 72 9.92 1.48 -0.06
CA ALA A 72 9.63 2.83 -0.55
C ALA A 72 9.20 3.77 0.58
N ILE A 73 8.45 3.29 1.58
CA ILE A 73 8.08 4.07 2.77
C ILE A 73 9.31 4.36 3.65
N MET A 74 10.20 3.37 3.81
CA MET A 74 11.37 3.47 4.67
C MET A 74 12.49 4.34 4.10
N TYR A 75 12.75 4.22 2.80
CA TYR A 75 13.95 4.79 2.17
C TYR A 75 13.62 5.79 1.06
N GLY A 76 12.34 5.95 0.73
CA GLY A 76 11.92 6.73 -0.43
C GLY A 76 12.17 6.00 -1.75
N LYS A 77 11.80 6.67 -2.85
CA LYS A 77 12.03 6.18 -4.22
C LYS A 77 12.03 7.36 -5.19
N ASN A 78 13.12 7.52 -5.94
CA ASN A 78 13.29 8.65 -6.86
C ASN A 78 13.12 9.99 -6.11
N VAL A 79 12.07 10.75 -6.43
CA VAL A 79 11.73 12.03 -5.78
C VAL A 79 10.83 11.88 -4.55
N MET A 80 10.31 10.67 -4.28
CA MET A 80 9.55 10.38 -3.06
C MET A 80 10.52 10.25 -1.88
N GLY A 81 10.36 11.10 -0.87
CA GLY A 81 11.12 11.02 0.38
C GLY A 81 10.75 9.82 1.25
N ALA A 82 11.58 9.54 2.26
CA ALA A 82 11.28 8.58 3.31
C ALA A 82 10.24 9.14 4.31
N TYR A 83 9.46 8.25 4.92
CA TYR A 83 8.41 8.59 5.90
C TYR A 83 8.69 7.98 7.29
N THR A 84 9.94 7.61 7.56
CA THR A 84 10.33 6.95 8.82
C THR A 84 10.17 7.82 10.05
N ASP A 85 10.26 9.14 9.88
CA ASP A 85 10.05 10.15 10.92
C ASP A 85 8.58 10.55 11.10
N LYS A 86 7.70 10.15 10.16
CA LYS A 86 6.26 10.48 10.18
C LYS A 86 5.38 9.32 10.63
N LEU A 87 5.81 8.09 10.35
CA LEU A 87 5.05 6.87 10.64
C LEU A 87 5.84 5.95 11.55
N SER A 88 5.20 5.44 12.60
CA SER A 88 5.71 4.34 13.42
C SER A 88 5.77 3.02 12.64
N PHE A 89 6.45 2.02 13.19
CA PHE A 89 6.57 0.70 12.57
C PHE A 89 5.20 0.08 12.23
N GLU A 90 4.26 0.10 13.18
CA GLU A 90 2.91 -0.44 12.98
C GLU A 90 2.13 0.38 11.94
N GLU A 91 2.21 1.71 12.00
CA GLU A 91 1.50 2.59 11.07
C GLU A 91 1.96 2.40 9.62
N ARG A 92 3.25 2.16 9.37
CA ARG A 92 3.76 1.84 8.02
C ARG A 92 3.08 0.60 7.45
N TRP A 93 2.92 -0.44 8.27
CA TRP A 93 2.26 -1.67 7.89
C TRP A 93 0.74 -1.50 7.72
N GLN A 94 0.10 -0.72 8.58
CA GLN A 94 -1.32 -0.37 8.44
C GLN A 94 -1.58 0.42 7.15
N VAL A 95 -0.72 1.37 6.79
CA VAL A 95 -0.79 2.07 5.49
C VAL A 95 -0.66 1.09 4.33
N ILE A 96 0.21 0.07 4.42
CA ILE A 96 0.29 -0.99 3.41
C ILE A 96 -1.01 -1.79 3.32
N HIS A 97 -1.66 -2.14 4.44
CA HIS A 97 -3.00 -2.75 4.41
C HIS A 97 -4.01 -1.86 3.68
N TYR A 98 -3.98 -0.55 3.89
CA TYR A 98 -4.87 0.36 3.20
C TYR A 98 -4.57 0.46 1.69
N ILE A 99 -3.30 0.46 1.30
CA ILE A 99 -2.93 0.38 -0.13
C ILE A 99 -3.47 -0.92 -0.75
N ARG A 100 -3.35 -2.05 -0.04
CA ARG A 100 -3.92 -3.34 -0.49
C ARG A 100 -5.44 -3.28 -0.58
N SER A 101 -6.13 -2.59 0.32
CA SER A 101 -7.59 -2.45 0.21
C SER A 101 -8.02 -1.61 -1.00
N LEU A 102 -7.25 -0.57 -1.37
CA LEU A 102 -7.47 0.19 -2.61
C LEU A 102 -7.27 -0.68 -3.86
N GLN A 103 -6.24 -1.52 -3.87
CA GLN A 103 -5.98 -2.49 -4.94
C GLN A 103 -7.09 -3.55 -5.06
N ALA A 104 -7.57 -4.07 -3.94
CA ALA A 104 -8.71 -4.99 -3.94
C ALA A 104 -9.94 -4.31 -4.52
N LYS A 105 -10.24 -3.09 -4.07
CA LYS A 105 -11.37 -2.30 -4.57
C LYS A 105 -11.29 -2.03 -6.08
N SER A 106 -10.10 -1.77 -6.64
CA SER A 106 -9.94 -1.53 -8.08
C SER A 106 -10.18 -2.79 -8.93
N LYS A 107 -10.05 -3.97 -8.33
CA LYS A 107 -10.29 -5.28 -8.96
C LYS A 107 -11.63 -5.90 -8.58
N SER A 108 -12.50 -5.17 -7.87
CA SER A 108 -13.76 -5.68 -7.32
C SER A 108 -13.56 -6.90 -6.40
N LEU A 109 -12.47 -6.90 -5.65
CA LEU A 109 -12.12 -7.89 -4.63
C LEU A 109 -12.35 -7.33 -3.22
N GLU A 110 -12.32 -8.21 -2.22
CA GLU A 110 -12.53 -7.87 -0.83
C GLU A 110 -11.20 -7.88 -0.05
N TYR A 111 -11.03 -6.87 0.80
CA TYR A 111 -9.91 -6.76 1.73
C TYR A 111 -10.41 -6.11 3.02
N SER A 112 -10.70 -6.93 4.02
CA SER A 112 -11.40 -6.56 5.24
C SER A 112 -10.89 -7.37 6.44
N GLU A 113 -11.40 -7.06 7.63
CA GLU A 113 -11.10 -7.84 8.84
C GLU A 113 -11.63 -9.28 8.77
N THR A 114 -12.59 -9.57 7.88
CA THR A 114 -13.24 -10.87 7.72
C THR A 114 -12.80 -11.64 6.48
N ALA A 115 -12.32 -10.97 5.43
CA ALA A 115 -11.89 -11.65 4.21
C ALA A 115 -10.75 -10.91 3.50
N ASN A 116 -9.90 -11.69 2.85
CA ASN A 116 -8.90 -11.19 1.91
C ASN A 116 -8.98 -12.05 0.65
N THR A 117 -9.55 -11.51 -0.43
CA THR A 117 -9.62 -12.17 -1.73
C THR A 117 -8.62 -11.60 -2.74
N LEU A 118 -7.86 -10.57 -2.35
CA LEU A 118 -6.75 -10.03 -3.15
C LEU A 118 -5.54 -10.97 -3.15
N SER A 119 -5.22 -11.55 -2.00
CA SER A 119 -4.06 -12.41 -1.79
C SER A 119 -4.35 -13.45 -0.71
N ASN A 120 -3.45 -14.42 -0.56
CA ASN A 120 -3.39 -15.30 0.61
C ASN A 120 -2.25 -14.94 1.60
N VAL A 121 -1.63 -13.77 1.44
CA VAL A 121 -0.43 -13.40 2.22
C VAL A 121 -0.83 -12.74 3.54
N GLU A 122 -1.72 -11.75 3.50
CA GLU A 122 -2.19 -11.05 4.69
C GLU A 122 -3.38 -11.76 5.31
N LYS A 123 -3.31 -11.98 6.63
CA LYS A 123 -4.32 -12.69 7.41
C LYS A 123 -5.39 -11.73 7.96
N PRO A 124 -6.68 -11.95 7.68
CA PRO A 124 -7.76 -11.23 8.34
C PRO A 124 -7.83 -11.53 9.85
N ALA A 125 -8.18 -10.55 10.68
CA ALA A 125 -8.25 -10.73 12.13
C ALA A 125 -9.42 -11.61 12.58
N LYS A 126 -10.56 -11.55 11.88
CA LYS A 126 -11.81 -12.25 12.23
C LYS A 126 -12.25 -13.28 11.18
N GLY A 127 -11.42 -13.58 10.19
CA GLY A 127 -11.76 -14.55 9.16
C GLY A 127 -10.56 -15.17 8.45
N ALA A 128 -10.84 -15.94 7.42
CA ALA A 128 -9.81 -16.66 6.67
C ALA A 128 -9.33 -15.84 5.47
N ALA A 129 -8.03 -15.91 5.18
CA ALA A 129 -7.52 -15.49 3.88
C ALA A 129 -7.99 -16.50 2.83
N SER A 130 -8.56 -16.02 1.73
CA SER A 130 -9.25 -16.84 0.73
C SER A 130 -8.91 -16.46 -0.72
N GLY A 131 -8.00 -15.50 -0.91
CA GLY A 131 -7.51 -15.06 -2.22
C GLY A 131 -6.47 -16.00 -2.85
N PRO A 132 -6.13 -15.79 -4.13
CA PRO A 132 -5.12 -16.57 -4.81
C PRO A 132 -3.74 -16.38 -4.17
N ALA A 133 -2.89 -17.41 -4.28
CA ALA A 133 -1.50 -17.29 -3.91
C ALA A 133 -0.82 -16.21 -4.74
N ARG A 134 -0.33 -15.17 -4.08
CA ARG A 134 0.35 -14.09 -4.78
C ARG A 134 1.65 -14.62 -5.34
N VAL A 135 1.83 -14.56 -6.66
CA VAL A 135 3.13 -14.79 -7.29
C VAL A 135 3.99 -13.56 -6.96
N VAL A 136 4.73 -13.63 -5.86
CA VAL A 136 5.77 -12.66 -5.56
C VAL A 136 6.83 -12.89 -6.64
N ALA A 137 6.80 -12.10 -7.72
CA ALA A 137 7.86 -12.14 -8.70
C ALA A 137 9.16 -11.90 -7.93
N ALA A 138 10.06 -12.89 -7.97
CA ALA A 138 11.38 -12.79 -7.36
C ALA A 138 12.03 -11.47 -7.82
N PRO A 139 12.81 -10.79 -6.95
CA PRO A 139 13.49 -9.57 -7.36
C PRO A 139 14.31 -9.89 -8.60
N ALA A 140 14.02 -9.19 -9.71
CA ALA A 140 14.90 -9.22 -10.86
C ALA A 140 16.29 -8.77 -10.38
N GLN A 141 17.28 -9.63 -10.62
CA GLN A 141 18.70 -9.41 -10.31
C GLN A 141 19.23 -8.17 -11.05
#